data_AF-A0A9P3FMC4-F1
#
_entry.id   AF-A0A9P3FMC4-F1
#
_cell.length_a   1.000
_cell.length_b   1.000
_cell.length_c   1.000
_cell.angle_alpha   90.00
_cell.angle_beta   90.00
_cell.angle_gamma   90.00
#
_symmetry.space_group_name_H-M   'P 1'
#
loop_
_entity.id
_entity.type
_entity.pdbx_description
1 polymer ?
#
loop_
_entity_poly.entity_id
_entity_poly.type
_entity_poly.pdbx_seq_one_letter_code
_entity_poly.pdbx_strand_id
1 'polypeptide(L)'
;MVADGDTALWDAVALCHDQLNQYAEKYPQAKKRIVVISDGGDTKSVFNNPAALTFNLRKDKVVVDSVSLGNADSVDLRTLSQLTGGYRFKPSSLVNALSMVEMEPFLSLLERPESAYAIPTGAPTFLPAFKGFFDAYKLRPQHFLHHSPHERDESHRVWLRATLLRRLRVRERHVLLEVVMSGPEGSPYEHGTFLLYLHAGDTYPTFAPEARFVTRMMHPNVNAHGRICHALLSRDWTSDISMTMLLDTIFGLLMQAEVSDPINTTIALDYHHDQVDFAEEVRAHVRKHASKTREQWKEELLGED
;
A
#
# COMPACT_ATOMS: atom_id res chain seq x y z
N MET A 1 12.04 -7.11 28.54
CA MET A 1 10.92 -7.49 29.43
C MET A 1 10.09 -8.50 28.67
N VAL A 2 9.89 -9.70 29.23
CA VAL A 2 8.84 -10.60 28.73
C VAL A 2 7.55 -10.04 29.29
N ALA A 3 6.59 -9.69 28.45
CA ALA A 3 5.30 -9.21 28.92
C ALA A 3 4.60 -10.35 29.67
N ASP A 4 4.24 -10.13 30.94
CA ASP A 4 3.54 -11.09 31.80
C ASP A 4 2.02 -11.11 31.49
N GLY A 5 1.71 -11.03 30.19
CA GLY A 5 0.39 -10.67 29.68
C GLY A 5 -0.61 -11.82 29.70
N ASP A 6 -1.88 -11.44 29.82
CA ASP A 6 -3.07 -12.29 29.78
C ASP A 6 -3.55 -12.51 28.33
N THR A 7 -2.74 -13.13 27.49
CA THR A 7 -3.03 -13.29 26.06
C THR A 7 -3.78 -14.60 25.81
N ALA A 8 -5.04 -14.49 25.34
CA ALA A 8 -5.87 -15.60 24.86
C ALA A 8 -5.93 -15.59 23.32
N LEU A 9 -4.78 -15.88 22.70
CA LEU A 9 -4.56 -15.76 21.26
C LEU A 9 -5.47 -16.70 20.45
N TRP A 10 -5.56 -17.97 20.85
CA TRP A 10 -6.31 -18.98 20.11
C TRP A 10 -7.81 -18.80 20.26
N ASP A 11 -8.28 -18.41 21.45
CA ASP A 11 -9.68 -18.04 21.67
C ASP A 11 -10.09 -16.85 20.79
N ALA A 12 -9.23 -15.83 20.68
CA ALA A 12 -9.48 -14.67 19.83
C ALA A 12 -9.57 -15.05 18.34
N VAL A 13 -8.67 -15.90 17.84
CA VAL A 13 -8.72 -16.38 16.45
C VAL A 13 -9.97 -17.21 16.19
N ALA A 14 -10.37 -18.08 17.12
CA ALA A 14 -11.60 -18.86 17.02
C ALA A 14 -12.85 -17.96 16.99
N LEU A 15 -12.91 -16.95 17.85
CA LEU A 15 -13.98 -15.96 17.86
C LEU A 15 -14.06 -15.20 16.53
N CYS A 16 -12.91 -14.76 15.99
CA CYS A 16 -12.86 -14.08 14.69
C CYS A 16 -13.35 -14.98 13.54
N HIS A 17 -13.01 -16.27 13.56
CA HIS A 17 -13.48 -17.23 12.58
C HIS A 17 -15.01 -17.32 12.57
N ASP A 18 -15.62 -17.47 13.75
CA ASP A 18 -17.08 -17.60 13.88
C ASP A 18 -17.80 -16.33 13.44
N GLN A 19 -17.29 -15.17 13.83
CA GLN A 19 -17.82 -13.87 13.40
C GLN A 19 -17.70 -13.69 11.88
N LEU A 20 -16.53 -13.99 11.29
CA LEU A 20 -16.33 -13.87 9.84
C LEU A 20 -17.30 -14.77 9.06
N ASN A 21 -17.54 -15.99 9.54
CA ASN A 21 -18.48 -16.90 8.91
C ASN A 21 -19.92 -16.38 9.00
N GLN A 22 -20.33 -15.84 10.15
CA GLN A 22 -21.64 -15.20 10.30
C GLN A 22 -21.82 -14.02 9.33
N TYR A 23 -20.81 -13.16 9.18
CA TYR A 23 -20.88 -12.04 8.23
C TYR A 23 -20.82 -12.48 6.77
N ALA A 24 -20.14 -13.59 6.47
CA ALA A 24 -20.05 -14.14 5.12
C ALA A 24 -21.39 -14.68 4.60
N GLU A 25 -22.35 -15.00 5.47
CA GLU A 25 -23.73 -15.33 5.05
C GLU A 25 -24.38 -14.15 4.30
N LYS A 26 -24.07 -12.91 4.70
CA LYS A 26 -24.56 -11.69 4.05
C LYS A 26 -23.79 -11.33 2.78
N TYR A 27 -22.50 -11.71 2.72
CA TYR A 27 -21.59 -11.36 1.62
C TYR A 27 -20.85 -12.61 1.11
N PRO A 28 -21.52 -13.51 0.36
CA PRO A 28 -20.98 -14.84 0.02
C PRO A 28 -19.76 -14.81 -0.91
N GLN A 29 -19.53 -13.70 -1.62
CA GLN A 29 -18.37 -13.51 -2.51
C GLN A 29 -17.17 -12.87 -1.78
N ALA A 30 -17.32 -12.45 -0.53
CA ALA A 30 -16.25 -11.79 0.22
C ALA A 30 -15.13 -12.79 0.55
N LYS A 31 -13.87 -12.42 0.27
CA LYS A 31 -12.71 -13.16 0.75
C LYS A 31 -12.56 -12.93 2.26
N LYS A 32 -12.50 -14.01 3.04
CA LYS A 32 -12.37 -13.96 4.49
C LYS A 32 -10.90 -13.90 4.89
N ARG A 33 -10.56 -12.97 5.79
CA ARG A 33 -9.19 -12.73 6.25
C ARG A 33 -9.16 -12.41 7.74
N ILE A 34 -8.18 -12.95 8.43
CA ILE A 34 -7.79 -12.55 9.79
C ILE A 34 -6.34 -12.05 9.71
N VAL A 35 -6.06 -10.92 10.35
CA VAL A 35 -4.69 -10.42 10.53
C VAL A 35 -4.36 -10.47 12.01
N VAL A 36 -3.42 -11.32 12.38
CA VAL A 36 -2.99 -11.54 13.76
C VAL A 36 -1.72 -10.74 14.01
N ILE A 37 -1.77 -9.79 14.94
CA ILE A 37 -0.61 -9.00 15.36
C ILE A 37 -0.25 -9.44 16.78
N SER A 38 0.77 -10.27 16.92
CA SER A 38 1.13 -10.90 18.20
C SER A 38 2.57 -11.42 18.16
N ASP A 39 3.21 -11.54 19.31
CA ASP A 39 4.45 -12.31 19.48
C ASP A 39 4.22 -13.83 19.42
N GLY A 40 2.95 -14.25 19.47
CA GLY A 40 2.50 -15.64 19.43
C GLY A 40 2.54 -16.34 20.78
N GLY A 41 2.74 -15.59 21.86
CA GLY A 41 2.51 -16.09 23.21
C GLY A 41 1.02 -16.28 23.46
N ASP A 42 0.68 -17.44 24.03
CA ASP A 42 -0.66 -17.71 24.52
C ASP A 42 -0.54 -18.20 25.97
N THR A 43 -1.18 -17.48 26.89
CA THR A 43 -1.09 -17.72 28.34
C THR A 43 -2.45 -18.02 28.95
N LYS A 44 -3.54 -17.72 28.23
CA LYS A 44 -4.90 -17.80 28.76
C LYS A 44 -5.94 -18.48 27.89
N SER A 45 -5.62 -18.92 26.66
CA SER A 45 -6.66 -19.53 25.85
C SER A 45 -7.21 -20.78 26.53
N VAL A 46 -8.53 -20.87 26.62
CA VAL A 46 -9.23 -22.10 27.00
C VAL A 46 -9.17 -23.08 25.82
N PHE A 47 -9.17 -22.55 24.60
CA PHE A 47 -8.99 -23.31 23.38
C PHE A 47 -7.55 -23.83 23.26
N ASN A 48 -7.37 -25.12 23.50
CA ASN A 48 -6.05 -25.78 23.57
C ASN A 48 -5.72 -26.65 22.35
N ASN A 49 -6.47 -26.52 21.25
CA ASN A 49 -6.25 -27.32 20.04
C ASN A 49 -6.07 -26.48 18.76
N PRO A 50 -4.94 -25.77 18.60
CA PRO A 50 -4.66 -24.94 17.42
C PRO A 50 -4.76 -25.68 16.08
N ALA A 51 -4.49 -26.99 16.06
CA ALA A 51 -4.59 -27.82 14.87
C ALA A 51 -6.04 -27.95 14.37
N ALA A 52 -7.00 -28.18 15.27
CA ALA A 52 -8.42 -28.23 14.92
C ALA A 52 -8.93 -26.88 14.40
N LEU A 53 -8.52 -25.78 15.04
CA LEU A 53 -8.84 -24.43 14.57
C LEU A 53 -8.28 -24.15 13.16
N THR A 54 -7.03 -24.55 12.92
CA THR A 54 -6.39 -24.42 11.61
C THR A 54 -7.15 -25.19 10.53
N PHE A 55 -7.61 -26.40 10.85
CA PHE A 55 -8.42 -27.20 9.93
C PHE A 55 -9.74 -26.51 9.58
N ASN A 56 -10.44 -25.96 10.58
CA ASN A 56 -11.71 -25.24 10.38
C ASN A 56 -11.52 -23.98 9.53
N LEU A 57 -10.52 -23.14 9.87
CA LEU A 57 -10.16 -21.95 9.09
C LEU A 57 -9.91 -22.30 7.62
N ARG A 58 -9.18 -23.38 7.35
CA ARG A 58 -8.89 -23.83 5.99
C ARG A 58 -10.13 -24.36 5.27
N LYS A 59 -10.93 -25.19 5.94
CA LYS A 59 -12.20 -25.71 5.41
C LYS A 59 -13.12 -24.58 4.97
N ASP A 60 -13.17 -23.53 5.78
CA ASP A 60 -14.03 -22.38 5.54
C ASP A 60 -13.37 -21.32 4.65
N LYS A 61 -12.16 -21.57 4.11
CA LYS A 61 -11.41 -20.65 3.23
C LYS A 61 -11.12 -19.29 3.88
N VAL A 62 -10.85 -19.29 5.18
CA VAL A 62 -10.39 -18.10 5.92
C VAL A 62 -8.87 -18.06 5.87
N VAL A 63 -8.31 -16.97 5.33
CA VAL A 63 -6.87 -16.74 5.26
C VAL A 63 -6.41 -16.05 6.54
N VAL A 64 -5.33 -16.52 7.17
CA VAL A 64 -4.76 -15.89 8.36
C VAL A 64 -3.36 -15.35 8.07
N ASP A 65 -3.18 -14.04 8.17
CA ASP A 65 -1.85 -13.43 8.17
C ASP A 65 -1.35 -13.23 9.59
N SER A 66 -0.05 -13.37 9.79
CA SER A 66 0.60 -13.09 11.07
C SER A 66 1.61 -11.97 10.93
N VAL A 67 1.60 -11.04 11.88
CA VAL A 67 2.61 -9.99 12.06
C VAL A 67 3.26 -10.24 13.41
N SER A 68 4.45 -10.83 13.39
CA SER A 68 5.22 -11.13 14.59
C SER A 68 5.75 -9.85 15.24
N LEU A 69 5.44 -9.63 16.51
CA LEU A 69 5.94 -8.48 17.28
C LEU A 69 7.32 -8.78 17.89
N GLY A 70 8.24 -7.82 17.79
CA GLY A 70 9.58 -7.88 18.38
C GLY A 70 10.44 -9.02 17.83
N ASN A 71 11.25 -9.63 18.71
CA ASN A 71 12.16 -10.71 18.32
C ASN A 71 11.50 -12.09 18.27
N ALA A 72 10.25 -12.20 18.71
CA ALA A 72 9.53 -13.47 18.80
C ALA A 72 9.38 -14.16 17.43
N ASP A 73 9.37 -15.48 17.45
CA ASP A 73 9.16 -16.30 16.26
C ASP A 73 8.33 -17.54 16.61
N SER A 74 7.06 -17.32 16.90
CA SER A 74 6.12 -18.40 17.20
C SER A 74 5.98 -19.32 15.99
N VAL A 75 6.39 -20.57 16.20
CA VAL A 75 6.26 -21.66 15.22
C VAL A 75 4.79 -21.89 14.88
N ASP A 76 3.92 -21.80 15.88
CA ASP A 76 2.50 -22.10 15.73
C ASP A 76 1.79 -21.04 14.90
N LEU A 77 2.02 -19.75 15.16
CA LEU A 77 1.45 -18.67 14.34
C LEU A 77 1.94 -18.71 12.89
N ARG A 78 3.23 -18.99 12.69
CA ARG A 78 3.80 -19.17 11.36
C ARG A 78 3.14 -20.33 10.62
N THR A 79 2.97 -21.44 11.32
CA THR A 79 2.35 -22.66 10.76
C THR A 79 0.90 -22.40 10.41
N LEU A 80 0.14 -21.72 11.27
CA LEU A 80 -1.24 -21.31 11.01
C LEU A 80 -1.34 -20.45 9.75
N SER A 81 -0.53 -19.39 9.64
CA SER A 81 -0.55 -18.53 8.46
C SER A 81 -0.23 -19.30 7.19
N GLN A 82 0.79 -20.15 7.23
CA GLN A 82 1.17 -20.93 6.06
C GLN A 82 0.09 -21.95 5.66
N LEU A 83 -0.52 -22.65 6.61
CA LEU A 83 -1.56 -23.66 6.33
C LEU A 83 -2.88 -23.07 5.83
N THR A 84 -3.17 -21.82 6.18
CA THR A 84 -4.35 -21.08 5.71
C THR A 84 -4.10 -20.30 4.42
N GLY A 85 -2.87 -20.35 3.88
CA GLY A 85 -2.47 -19.62 2.67
C GLY A 85 -2.21 -18.13 2.89
N GLY A 86 -2.05 -17.70 4.15
CA GLY A 86 -1.68 -16.35 4.51
C GLY A 86 -0.17 -16.13 4.55
N TYR A 87 0.21 -14.88 4.71
CA TYR A 87 1.59 -14.42 4.78
C TYR A 87 2.02 -14.26 6.23
N ARG A 88 3.30 -14.53 6.45
CA ARG A 88 3.99 -14.22 7.70
C ARG A 88 4.81 -12.97 7.47
N PHE A 89 4.59 -12.00 8.32
CA PHE A 89 5.38 -10.80 8.40
C PHE A 89 6.12 -10.74 9.73
N LYS A 90 7.39 -10.37 9.67
CA LYS A 90 8.23 -10.14 10.85
C LYS A 90 8.95 -8.82 10.67
N PRO A 91 8.31 -7.69 10.96
CA PRO A 91 8.99 -6.40 10.89
C PRO A 91 10.10 -6.36 11.95
N SER A 92 11.33 -6.10 11.52
CA SER A 92 12.49 -5.94 12.42
C SER A 92 12.63 -4.53 12.98
N SER A 93 11.78 -3.59 12.55
CA SER A 93 11.72 -2.20 13.00
C SER A 93 10.31 -1.65 12.79
N LEU A 94 9.97 -0.55 13.47
CA LEU A 94 8.70 0.16 13.24
C LEU A 94 8.58 0.61 11.77
N VAL A 95 9.68 1.05 11.18
CA VAL A 95 9.79 1.44 9.78
C VAL A 95 9.45 0.28 8.85
N ASN A 96 9.96 -0.94 9.12
CA ASN A 96 9.60 -2.15 8.37
C ASN A 96 8.13 -2.53 8.57
N ALA A 97 7.55 -2.29 9.75
CA ALA A 97 6.14 -2.55 10.02
C ALA A 97 5.23 -1.59 9.25
N LEU A 98 5.54 -0.29 9.25
CA LEU A 98 4.80 0.73 8.51
C LEU A 98 4.88 0.52 7.00
N SER A 99 6.07 0.18 6.53
CA SER A 99 6.31 -0.18 5.14
C SER A 99 5.49 -1.38 4.68
N MET A 100 5.37 -2.38 5.55
CA MET A 100 4.61 -3.59 5.27
C MET A 100 3.11 -3.33 5.15
N VAL A 101 2.53 -2.45 5.99
CA VAL A 101 1.09 -2.15 5.90
C VAL A 101 0.73 -1.41 4.61
N GLU A 102 1.71 -0.84 3.92
CA GLU A 102 1.58 -0.19 2.62
C GLU A 102 1.80 -1.13 1.42
N MET A 103 2.15 -2.40 1.65
CA MET A 103 2.33 -3.39 0.59
C MET A 103 0.97 -3.84 0.05
N GLU A 104 0.80 -3.87 -1.28
CA GLU A 104 -0.43 -4.37 -1.93
C GLU A 104 -0.86 -5.77 -1.45
N PRO A 105 0.05 -6.76 -1.30
CA PRO A 105 -0.33 -8.05 -0.71
C PRO A 105 -0.82 -7.94 0.74
N PHE A 106 -0.36 -6.95 1.51
CA PHE A 106 -0.86 -6.72 2.85
C PHE A 106 -2.21 -6.00 2.83
N LEU A 107 -2.48 -5.12 1.87
CA LEU A 107 -3.73 -4.36 1.79
C LEU A 107 -4.88 -5.15 1.14
N SER A 108 -4.59 -6.05 0.19
CA SER A 108 -5.60 -6.76 -0.59
C SER A 108 -5.27 -8.24 -0.78
N LEU A 109 -6.25 -9.10 -0.49
CA LEU A 109 -6.17 -10.53 -0.82
C LEU A 109 -6.41 -10.81 -2.33
N LEU A 110 -6.90 -9.84 -3.09
CA LEU A 110 -7.14 -10.01 -4.53
C LEU A 110 -5.84 -9.88 -5.33
N GLU A 111 -4.92 -9.05 -4.86
CA GLU A 111 -3.62 -8.79 -5.50
C GLU A 111 -2.57 -9.87 -5.17
N ARG A 112 -2.93 -10.85 -4.33
CA ARG A 112 -2.05 -11.98 -4.04
C ARG A 112 -2.10 -12.97 -5.19
N PRO A 113 -0.95 -13.53 -5.60
CA PRO A 113 -0.98 -14.64 -6.54
C PRO A 113 -1.87 -15.74 -5.99
N GLU A 114 -2.67 -16.37 -6.86
CA GLU A 114 -3.49 -17.50 -6.47
C GLU A 114 -2.61 -18.53 -5.76
N SER A 115 -2.94 -18.77 -4.49
CA SER A 115 -2.15 -19.65 -3.64
C SER A 115 -2.35 -21.07 -4.17
N ALA A 116 -1.38 -21.55 -4.94
CA ALA A 116 -1.32 -22.92 -5.44
C ALA A 116 -1.02 -23.89 -4.29
N TYR A 117 -1.96 -24.05 -3.36
CA TYR A 117 -1.94 -25.14 -2.40
C TYR A 117 -3.11 -26.07 -2.71
N ALA A 118 -2.81 -27.08 -3.53
CA ALA A 118 -3.62 -28.28 -3.64
C ALA A 118 -3.89 -28.83 -2.22
N ILE A 119 -5.13 -29.28 -2.01
CA ILE A 119 -5.55 -29.99 -0.79
C ILE A 119 -4.67 -31.26 -0.71
N PRO A 120 -3.76 -31.41 0.26
CA PRO A 120 -3.12 -32.68 0.50
C PRO A 120 -4.17 -33.53 1.20
N THR A 121 -4.89 -34.35 0.44
CA THR A 121 -5.45 -35.58 0.98
C THR A 121 -4.28 -36.46 1.40
N GLY A 122 -3.76 -36.26 2.63
CA GLY A 122 -2.73 -37.07 3.28
C GLY A 122 -1.33 -36.44 3.38
N ALA A 123 -0.91 -36.12 4.61
CA ALA A 123 0.45 -36.00 5.18
C ALA A 123 1.55 -35.16 4.46
N PRO A 124 2.54 -34.60 5.19
CA PRO A 124 3.19 -33.35 4.81
C PRO A 124 4.42 -33.56 3.94
N THR A 125 4.50 -32.80 2.84
CA THR A 125 5.75 -32.53 2.15
C THR A 125 6.11 -31.06 2.36
N PHE A 126 7.13 -30.85 3.20
CA PHE A 126 7.88 -29.61 3.25
C PHE A 126 8.33 -29.24 1.83
N LEU A 127 8.03 -28.02 1.37
CA LEU A 127 8.70 -27.44 0.21
C LEU A 127 9.30 -26.07 0.55
N PRO A 128 10.47 -25.76 -0.04
CA PRO A 128 11.46 -24.86 0.54
C PRO A 128 11.38 -23.44 -0.03
N ALA A 129 11.76 -22.51 0.83
CA ALA A 129 12.40 -21.22 0.57
C ALA A 129 11.69 -20.20 -0.36
N PHE A 130 11.27 -19.13 0.32
CA PHE A 130 10.86 -17.77 -0.09
C PHE A 130 11.71 -17.05 -1.17
N LYS A 131 12.73 -17.71 -1.76
CA LYS A 131 13.73 -17.07 -2.63
C LYS A 131 13.23 -16.84 -4.07
N GLY A 132 12.27 -17.64 -4.55
CA GLY A 132 11.77 -17.56 -5.93
C GLY A 132 10.70 -16.50 -6.21
N PHE A 133 10.17 -15.82 -5.17
CA PHE A 133 9.07 -14.86 -5.35
C PHE A 133 9.50 -13.60 -6.14
N PHE A 134 10.70 -13.07 -5.86
CA PHE A 134 11.23 -11.93 -6.60
C PHE A 134 11.67 -12.31 -8.02
N ASP A 135 12.19 -13.52 -8.23
CA ASP A 135 12.63 -13.99 -9.56
C ASP A 135 11.44 -14.27 -10.49
N ALA A 136 10.32 -14.79 -9.97
CA ALA A 136 9.09 -15.02 -10.74
C ALA A 136 8.35 -13.70 -11.09
N TYR A 137 8.53 -12.65 -10.29
CA TYR A 137 7.95 -11.32 -10.57
C TYR A 137 8.73 -10.59 -11.69
N LYS A 138 10.03 -10.88 -11.86
CA LYS A 138 10.88 -10.32 -12.94
C LYS A 138 10.55 -10.88 -14.34
N LEU A 139 9.77 -11.97 -14.47
CA LEU A 139 9.70 -12.76 -15.71
C LEU A 139 8.32 -12.92 -16.38
N ARG A 140 7.26 -12.21 -15.99
CA ARG A 140 5.97 -12.30 -16.72
C ARG A 140 5.79 -11.18 -17.75
N PRO A 141 5.66 -11.49 -19.06
CA PRO A 141 5.15 -10.56 -20.04
C PRO A 141 3.67 -10.28 -19.74
N GLN A 142 3.31 -9.00 -19.63
CA GLN A 142 1.91 -8.58 -19.50
C GLN A 142 1.22 -8.71 -20.85
N HIS A 143 0.44 -9.77 -21.06
CA HIS A 143 -0.54 -9.80 -22.13
C HIS A 143 -1.83 -9.12 -21.66
N PHE A 144 -2.22 -8.12 -22.44
CA PHE A 144 -3.46 -7.34 -22.36
C PHE A 144 -4.70 -8.22 -22.16
N LEU A 145 -5.57 -7.84 -21.22
CA LEU A 145 -6.97 -8.23 -21.22
C LEU A 145 -7.83 -6.97 -21.43
N HIS A 146 -8.37 -6.88 -22.65
CA HIS A 146 -9.46 -5.99 -23.02
C HIS A 146 -10.73 -6.35 -22.23
N HIS A 147 -11.37 -5.37 -21.59
CA HIS A 147 -12.80 -5.42 -21.28
C HIS A 147 -13.51 -4.07 -21.49
N SER A 148 -14.81 -4.20 -21.78
CA SER A 148 -15.80 -3.30 -22.41
C SER A 148 -16.32 -2.17 -21.49
N PRO A 149 -16.96 -1.09 -22.01
CA PRO A 149 -17.16 0.15 -21.28
C PRO A 149 -18.53 0.19 -20.58
N HIS A 150 -18.57 -0.06 -19.27
CA HIS A 150 -19.72 0.37 -18.45
C HIS A 150 -19.43 0.68 -16.96
N GLU A 151 -18.17 0.76 -16.53
CA GLU A 151 -17.78 1.06 -15.14
C GLU A 151 -16.90 2.32 -15.08
N ARG A 152 -17.53 3.49 -15.23
CA ARG A 152 -16.85 4.79 -15.27
C ARG A 152 -16.53 5.43 -13.90
N ASP A 153 -16.80 4.73 -12.79
CA ASP A 153 -16.57 5.26 -11.43
C ASP A 153 -15.55 4.43 -10.60
N GLU A 154 -15.42 3.12 -10.84
CA GLU A 154 -14.37 2.29 -10.20
C GLU A 154 -13.00 2.41 -10.88
N SER A 155 -12.99 2.75 -12.17
CA SER A 155 -11.79 2.83 -13.01
C SER A 155 -10.78 3.86 -12.48
N HIS A 156 -11.22 4.97 -11.88
CA HIS A 156 -10.33 5.98 -11.30
C HIS A 156 -9.59 5.48 -10.03
N ARG A 157 -10.30 4.74 -9.16
CA ARG A 157 -9.73 4.18 -7.92
C ARG A 157 -8.80 2.99 -8.22
N VAL A 158 -9.11 2.22 -9.26
CA VAL A 158 -8.25 1.15 -9.78
C VAL A 158 -7.02 1.73 -10.50
N TRP A 159 -7.14 2.87 -11.17
CA TRP A 159 -6.03 3.52 -11.89
C TRP A 159 -4.96 4.11 -10.95
N LEU A 160 -5.35 4.70 -9.82
CA LEU A 160 -4.43 5.13 -8.77
C LEU A 160 -3.66 3.96 -8.14
N ARG A 161 -4.34 2.82 -7.94
CA ARG A 161 -3.71 1.57 -7.45
C ARG A 161 -2.70 1.00 -8.44
N ALA A 162 -3.07 0.92 -9.71
CA ALA A 162 -2.22 0.32 -10.73
C ALA A 162 -0.98 1.15 -11.08
N THR A 163 -0.89 2.44 -10.68
CA THR A 163 0.17 3.38 -11.11
C THR A 163 1.38 3.46 -10.16
N LEU A 164 1.27 2.89 -8.96
CA LEU A 164 2.26 3.00 -7.89
C LEU A 164 3.44 2.02 -8.07
N LEU A 165 4.44 2.41 -8.87
CA LEU A 165 5.78 1.79 -8.76
C LEU A 165 6.45 2.27 -7.48
N ARG A 166 6.13 1.65 -6.34
CA ARG A 166 6.72 1.99 -5.04
C ARG A 166 8.07 1.30 -4.89
N ARG A 167 9.18 2.03 -5.01
CA ARG A 167 10.46 1.62 -4.40
C ARG A 167 10.48 2.18 -2.99
N LEU A 168 10.45 1.27 -2.03
CA LEU A 168 10.60 1.60 -0.62
C LEU A 168 12.08 1.48 -0.25
N ARG A 169 12.72 2.60 0.11
CA ARG A 169 14.07 2.58 0.69
C ARG A 169 13.96 2.82 2.20
N VAL A 170 14.15 1.77 2.97
CA VAL A 170 14.23 1.83 4.43
C VAL A 170 15.67 2.11 4.84
N ARG A 171 15.93 3.25 5.47
CA ARG A 171 17.20 3.52 6.16
C ARG A 171 16.92 3.67 7.64
N GLU A 172 17.35 2.71 8.45
CA GLU A 172 17.37 2.55 9.94
C GLU A 172 16.32 3.27 10.84
N ARG A 173 15.86 4.48 10.51
CA ARG A 173 14.86 5.29 11.23
C ARG A 173 13.82 6.02 10.34
N HIS A 174 14.00 6.04 9.03
CA HIS A 174 13.15 6.80 8.11
C HIS A 174 12.60 5.91 6.99
N VAL A 175 11.30 6.04 6.70
CA VAL A 175 10.70 5.45 5.50
C VAL A 175 10.80 6.47 4.37
N LEU A 176 11.47 6.13 3.27
CA LEU A 176 11.42 6.89 2.03
C LEU A 176 10.65 6.09 0.98
N LEU A 177 9.53 6.63 0.52
CA LEU A 177 8.74 6.08 -0.56
C LEU A 177 8.96 6.92 -1.82
N GLU A 178 9.35 6.24 -2.90
CA GLU A 178 9.33 6.77 -4.26
C GLU A 178 8.00 6.42 -4.89
N VAL A 179 7.28 7.44 -5.37
CA VAL A 179 5.97 7.31 -6.01
C VAL A 179 6.05 7.90 -7.40
N VAL A 180 5.80 7.09 -8.42
CA VAL A 180 5.62 7.55 -9.79
C VAL A 180 4.13 7.78 -10.01
N MET A 181 3.74 9.03 -10.27
CA MET A 181 2.36 9.46 -10.46
C MET A 181 2.16 9.93 -11.90
N SER A 182 1.18 9.35 -12.59
CA SER A 182 0.75 9.85 -13.90
C SER A 182 -0.13 11.09 -13.72
N GLY A 183 -0.01 12.05 -14.62
CA GLY A 183 -0.86 13.24 -14.63
C GLY A 183 -2.35 12.90 -14.86
N PRO A 184 -3.29 13.59 -14.21
CA PRO A 184 -4.72 13.36 -14.42
C PRO A 184 -5.16 13.64 -15.86
N GLU A 185 -6.03 12.79 -16.39
CA GLU A 185 -6.69 13.00 -17.69
C GLU A 185 -7.56 14.26 -17.66
N GLY A 186 -7.54 15.05 -18.74
CA GLY A 186 -8.28 16.30 -18.83
C GLY A 186 -7.66 17.47 -18.06
N SER A 187 -6.55 17.25 -17.35
CA SER A 187 -5.79 18.32 -16.69
C SER A 187 -4.64 18.85 -17.57
N PRO A 188 -4.07 20.04 -17.29
CA PRO A 188 -2.86 20.50 -17.97
C PRO A 188 -1.63 19.61 -17.75
N TYR A 189 -1.68 18.70 -16.77
CA TYR A 189 -0.63 17.75 -16.43
C TYR A 189 -0.76 16.41 -17.16
N GLU A 190 -1.81 16.22 -17.95
CA GLU A 190 -2.05 15.00 -18.71
C GLU A 190 -0.83 14.59 -19.55
N HIS A 191 -0.64 13.28 -19.70
CA HIS A 191 0.51 12.64 -20.35
C HIS A 191 1.87 12.85 -19.67
N GLY A 192 1.95 13.67 -18.61
CA GLY A 192 3.12 13.78 -17.76
C GLY A 192 3.26 12.60 -16.79
N THR A 193 4.50 12.25 -16.45
CA THR A 193 4.81 11.32 -15.36
C THR A 193 5.73 11.97 -14.34
N PHE A 194 5.28 12.01 -13.09
CA PHE A 194 5.87 12.77 -12.00
C PHE A 194 6.40 11.86 -10.91
N LEU A 195 7.69 11.98 -10.59
CA LEU A 195 8.28 11.31 -9.44
C LEU A 195 8.07 12.18 -8.19
N LEU A 196 7.48 11.58 -7.16
CA LEU A 196 7.19 12.13 -5.85
C LEU A 196 7.96 11.32 -4.80
N TYR A 197 8.65 12.00 -3.89
CA TYR A 197 9.15 11.40 -2.65
C TYR A 197 8.19 11.68 -1.51
N LEU A 198 7.92 10.64 -0.73
CA LEU A 198 7.29 10.75 0.58
C LEU A 198 8.28 10.27 1.64
N HIS A 199 8.55 11.11 2.62
CA HIS A 199 9.48 10.82 3.71
C HIS A 199 8.72 10.77 5.03
N ALA A 200 8.49 9.56 5.54
CA ALA A 200 7.94 9.35 6.87
C ALA A 200 9.10 9.26 7.87
N GLY A 201 9.33 10.36 8.60
CA GLY A 201 10.38 10.45 9.63
C GLY A 201 9.96 9.83 10.96
N ASP A 202 10.81 10.04 11.98
CA ASP A 202 10.63 9.48 13.34
C ASP A 202 9.29 9.83 14.01
N THR A 203 8.67 10.93 13.60
CA THR A 203 7.45 11.46 14.21
C THR A 203 6.18 11.04 13.48
N TYR A 204 6.28 10.27 12.41
CA TYR A 204 5.14 9.66 11.74
C TYR A 204 4.64 8.45 12.56
N PRO A 205 3.32 8.21 12.69
CA PRO A 205 2.19 8.89 12.03
C PRO A 205 1.61 10.07 12.83
N THR A 206 2.23 10.48 13.94
CA THR A 206 1.75 11.63 14.73
C THR A 206 1.74 12.92 13.90
N PHE A 207 2.74 13.11 13.04
CA PHE A 207 2.75 14.16 12.03
C PHE A 207 2.78 13.58 10.61
N ALA A 208 2.30 14.37 9.65
CA ALA A 208 2.28 14.02 8.23
C ALA A 208 3.68 13.67 7.72
N PRO A 209 3.80 12.76 6.73
CA PRO A 209 5.06 12.57 6.04
C PRO A 209 5.40 13.81 5.21
N GLU A 210 6.68 14.07 4.98
CA GLU A 210 7.09 15.13 4.08
C GLU A 210 6.87 14.69 2.62
N ALA A 211 6.13 15.47 1.84
CA ALA A 211 5.87 15.19 0.42
C ALA A 211 6.57 16.19 -0.50
N ARG A 212 7.28 15.67 -1.51
CA ARG A 212 8.05 16.50 -2.44
C ARG A 212 8.14 15.90 -3.84
N PHE A 213 7.72 16.66 -4.85
CA PHE A 213 7.99 16.31 -6.24
C PHE A 213 9.49 16.44 -6.56
N VAL A 214 10.04 15.39 -7.15
CA VAL A 214 11.38 15.37 -7.75
C VAL A 214 11.32 15.97 -9.14
N THR A 215 10.32 15.53 -9.90
CA THR A 215 10.00 16.13 -11.19
C THR A 215 9.68 17.60 -10.97
N ARG A 216 10.26 18.49 -11.80
CA ARG A 216 10.01 19.93 -11.67
C ARG A 216 8.55 20.21 -11.98
N MET A 217 7.86 20.86 -11.04
CA MET A 217 6.45 21.21 -11.16
C MET A 217 6.26 22.71 -11.41
N MET A 218 5.28 23.03 -12.24
CA MET A 218 4.70 24.36 -12.36
C MET A 218 3.26 24.26 -11.87
N HIS A 219 3.01 24.60 -10.60
CA HIS A 219 1.70 24.41 -9.95
C HIS A 219 1.53 25.43 -8.80
N PRO A 220 0.34 26.03 -8.59
CA PRO A 220 0.13 27.04 -7.54
C PRO A 220 0.47 26.58 -6.12
N ASN A 221 0.18 25.31 -5.79
CA ASN A 221 0.48 24.68 -4.50
C ASN A 221 1.84 23.99 -4.40
N VAL A 222 2.71 24.09 -5.42
CA VAL A 222 4.04 23.45 -5.39
C VAL A 222 5.13 24.49 -5.58
N ASN A 223 6.10 24.54 -4.65
CA ASN A 223 7.18 25.51 -4.74
C ASN A 223 8.30 25.07 -5.71
N ALA A 224 9.28 25.95 -5.95
CA ALA A 224 10.41 25.67 -6.86
C ALA A 224 11.28 24.48 -6.43
N HIS A 225 11.22 24.09 -5.16
CA HIS A 225 11.89 22.91 -4.65
C HIS A 225 11.04 21.64 -4.80
N GLY A 226 9.76 21.73 -5.17
CA GLY A 226 8.85 20.60 -5.28
C GLY A 226 8.06 20.30 -4.01
N ARG A 227 8.18 21.10 -2.94
CA ARG A 227 7.37 20.91 -1.72
C ARG A 227 5.92 21.28 -2.00
N ILE A 228 5.01 20.45 -1.50
CA ILE A 228 3.57 20.60 -1.67
C ILE A 228 3.02 21.34 -0.44
N CYS A 229 2.24 22.39 -0.68
CA CYS A 229 1.53 23.14 0.35
C CYS A 229 0.06 22.73 0.34
N HIS A 230 -0.36 21.96 1.33
CA HIS A 230 -1.74 21.54 1.51
C HIS A 230 -2.02 21.31 3.01
N ALA A 231 -3.24 21.57 3.46
CA ALA A 231 -3.59 21.48 4.87
C ALA A 231 -3.44 20.05 5.42
N LEU A 232 -3.74 19.04 4.61
CA LEU A 232 -3.57 17.61 4.94
C LEU A 232 -2.10 17.23 5.21
N LEU A 233 -1.12 17.98 4.68
CA LEU A 233 0.31 17.78 4.97
C LEU A 233 0.79 18.59 6.18
N SER A 234 -0.13 19.25 6.90
CA SER A 234 0.18 20.13 8.02
C SER A 234 -0.89 20.06 9.11
N ARG A 235 -1.75 21.08 9.22
CA ARG A 235 -2.71 21.27 10.32
C ARG A 235 -3.87 20.28 10.35
N ASP A 236 -4.26 19.73 9.20
CA ASP A 236 -5.41 18.83 9.07
C ASP A 236 -4.99 17.35 9.05
N TRP A 237 -3.71 17.07 9.33
CA TRP A 237 -3.21 15.70 9.43
C TRP A 237 -3.69 15.03 10.71
N THR A 238 -4.18 13.79 10.57
CA THR A 238 -4.49 12.89 11.67
C THR A 238 -3.91 11.51 11.37
N SER A 239 -3.53 10.76 12.41
CA SER A 239 -2.81 9.48 12.26
C SER A 239 -3.62 8.35 11.61
N ASP A 240 -4.92 8.54 11.44
CA ASP A 240 -5.83 7.66 10.71
C ASP A 240 -5.86 7.92 9.19
N ILE A 241 -5.27 9.03 8.71
CA ILE A 241 -5.15 9.31 7.29
C ILE A 241 -4.13 8.35 6.67
N SER A 242 -4.60 7.54 5.72
CA SER A 242 -3.75 6.60 5.00
C SER A 242 -2.88 7.29 3.94
N MET A 243 -1.76 6.65 3.57
CA MET A 243 -0.90 7.13 2.49
C MET A 243 -1.64 7.19 1.15
N THR A 244 -2.60 6.30 0.93
CA THR A 244 -3.49 6.33 -0.25
C THR A 244 -4.32 7.61 -0.26
N MET A 245 -4.99 7.97 0.85
CA MET A 245 -5.77 9.21 0.93
C MET A 245 -4.90 10.46 0.72
N LEU A 246 -3.68 10.45 1.24
CA LEU A 246 -2.71 11.53 0.98
C LEU A 246 -2.37 11.63 -0.51
N LEU A 247 -2.08 10.50 -1.18
CA LEU A 247 -1.77 10.47 -2.61
C LEU A 247 -2.96 10.89 -3.47
N ASP A 248 -4.18 10.46 -3.11
CA ASP A 248 -5.41 10.87 -3.78
C ASP A 248 -5.63 12.39 -3.67
N THR A 249 -5.29 12.96 -2.52
CA THR A 249 -5.34 14.42 -2.29
C THR A 249 -4.33 15.16 -3.16
N ILE A 250 -3.10 14.66 -3.25
CA ILE A 250 -2.06 15.24 -4.13
C ILE A 250 -2.47 15.14 -5.60
N PHE A 251 -3.07 14.02 -6.01
CA PHE A 251 -3.60 13.85 -7.36
C PHE A 251 -4.75 14.82 -7.64
N GLY A 252 -5.66 15.01 -6.68
CA GLY A 252 -6.75 15.98 -6.74
C GLY A 252 -6.25 17.41 -6.92
N LEU A 253 -5.13 17.79 -6.29
CA LEU A 253 -4.51 19.11 -6.51
C LEU A 253 -4.11 19.33 -7.96
N LEU A 254 -3.57 18.32 -8.64
CA LEU A 254 -3.21 18.42 -10.06
C LEU A 254 -4.43 18.60 -10.96
N MET A 255 -5.60 18.07 -10.56
CA MET A 255 -6.86 18.32 -11.28
C MET A 255 -7.38 19.72 -11.00
N GLN A 256 -7.33 20.16 -9.75
CA GLN A 256 -7.86 21.44 -9.31
C GLN A 256 -6.97 22.04 -8.23
N ALA A 257 -6.26 23.12 -8.60
CA ALA A 257 -5.39 23.83 -7.68
C ALA A 257 -6.18 24.50 -6.55
N GLU A 258 -5.64 24.46 -5.33
CA GLU A 258 -6.18 25.18 -4.18
C GLU A 258 -5.60 26.60 -4.17
N VAL A 259 -6.42 27.58 -4.54
CA VAL A 259 -6.00 28.99 -4.70
C VAL A 259 -6.27 29.86 -3.47
N SER A 260 -6.85 29.29 -2.40
CA SER A 260 -7.12 30.00 -1.14
C SER A 260 -5.85 30.40 -0.39
N ASP A 261 -4.76 29.63 -0.56
CA ASP A 261 -3.46 29.85 0.10
C ASP A 261 -2.28 29.43 -0.83
N PRO A 262 -2.00 30.17 -1.92
CA PRO A 262 -1.00 29.76 -2.90
C PRO A 262 0.42 29.99 -2.38
N ILE A 263 1.28 28.97 -2.49
CA ILE A 263 2.69 29.09 -2.12
C ILE A 263 3.50 29.89 -3.15
N ASN A 264 3.03 29.93 -4.39
CA ASN A 264 3.64 30.71 -5.47
C ASN A 264 2.65 31.75 -5.97
N THR A 265 2.77 32.98 -5.46
CA THR A 265 1.90 34.10 -5.80
C THR A 265 1.97 34.48 -7.28
N THR A 266 3.13 34.32 -7.94
CA THR A 266 3.27 34.62 -9.37
C THR A 266 2.50 33.61 -10.22
N ILE A 267 2.70 32.31 -9.98
CA ILE A 267 1.96 31.24 -10.67
C ILE A 267 0.46 31.33 -10.40
N ALA A 268 0.06 31.70 -9.16
CA ALA A 268 -1.34 31.89 -8.83
C ALA A 268 -1.96 33.11 -9.54
N LEU A 269 -1.22 34.20 -9.71
CA LEU A 269 -1.67 35.36 -10.48
C LEU A 269 -1.87 34.99 -11.96
N ASP A 270 -0.93 34.26 -12.55
CA ASP A 270 -1.04 33.78 -13.94
C ASP A 270 -2.23 32.83 -14.11
N TYR A 271 -2.44 31.93 -13.14
CA TYR A 271 -3.61 31.03 -13.10
C TYR A 271 -4.95 31.77 -13.06
N HIS A 272 -5.02 32.93 -12.38
CA HIS A 272 -6.23 33.73 -12.31
C HIS A 272 -6.44 34.66 -13.50
N HIS A 273 -5.37 35.06 -14.18
CA HIS A 273 -5.42 36.00 -15.29
C HIS A 273 -5.93 35.35 -16.57
N ASP A 274 -5.36 34.21 -16.95
CA ASP A 274 -5.80 33.44 -18.13
C ASP A 274 -5.54 31.94 -17.92
N GLN A 275 -6.60 31.18 -17.67
CA GLN A 275 -6.51 29.75 -17.44
C GLN A 275 -6.12 28.96 -18.70
N VAL A 276 -6.38 29.48 -19.90
CA VAL A 276 -6.06 28.81 -21.15
C VAL A 276 -4.57 28.94 -21.44
N ASP A 277 -4.04 30.15 -21.37
CA ASP A 277 -2.61 30.41 -21.56
C ASP A 277 -1.79 29.70 -20.49
N PHE A 278 -2.22 29.78 -19.22
CA PHE A 278 -1.57 29.05 -18.13
C PHE A 278 -1.55 27.53 -18.37
N ALA A 279 -2.67 26.95 -18.84
CA ALA A 279 -2.72 25.53 -19.13
C ALA A 279 -1.75 25.14 -20.27
N GLU A 280 -1.60 25.96 -21.31
CA GLU A 280 -0.63 25.72 -22.38
C GLU A 280 0.82 25.81 -21.89
N GLU A 281 1.13 26.77 -21.03
CA GLU A 281 2.45 26.87 -20.39
C GLU A 281 2.76 25.65 -19.53
N VAL A 282 1.80 25.19 -18.73
CA VAL A 282 1.93 23.95 -17.94
C VAL A 282 2.14 22.75 -18.86
N ARG A 283 1.37 22.59 -19.93
CA ARG A 283 1.57 21.50 -20.91
C ARG A 283 2.97 21.55 -21.53
N ALA A 284 3.46 22.74 -21.88
CA ALA A 284 4.82 22.90 -22.40
C ALA A 284 5.89 22.52 -21.36
N HIS A 285 5.69 22.92 -20.11
CA HIS A 285 6.56 22.56 -18.99
C HIS A 285 6.56 21.05 -18.73
N VAL A 286 5.40 20.40 -18.76
CA VAL A 286 5.21 18.95 -18.59
C VAL A 286 5.91 18.18 -19.70
N ARG A 287 5.74 18.57 -20.98
CA ARG A 287 6.47 17.97 -22.10
C ARG A 287 7.99 18.06 -21.94
N LYS A 288 8.49 19.11 -21.30
CA LYS A 288 9.93 19.33 -21.09
C LYS A 288 10.50 18.56 -19.90
N HIS A 289 9.74 18.46 -18.81
CA HIS A 289 10.27 18.00 -17.51
C HIS A 289 9.71 16.67 -17.03
N ALA A 290 8.58 16.21 -17.56
CA ALA A 290 7.86 15.03 -17.12
C ALA A 290 7.59 14.03 -18.26
N SER A 291 8.45 14.03 -19.29
CA SER A 291 8.31 13.20 -20.50
C SER A 291 8.76 11.75 -20.35
N LYS A 292 9.46 11.41 -19.25
CA LYS A 292 9.84 10.02 -18.97
C LYS A 292 8.59 9.17 -18.81
N THR A 293 8.52 8.04 -19.50
CA THR A 293 7.41 7.11 -19.33
C THR A 293 7.50 6.38 -18.01
N ARG A 294 6.39 5.75 -17.61
CA ARG A 294 6.35 4.95 -16.41
C ARG A 294 7.29 3.74 -16.48
N GLU A 295 7.49 3.15 -17.64
CA GLU A 295 8.43 2.05 -17.88
C GLU A 295 9.88 2.52 -17.74
N GLN A 296 10.19 3.72 -18.21
CA GLN A 296 11.53 4.31 -18.05
C GLN A 296 11.83 4.61 -16.58
N TRP A 297 10.84 5.16 -15.84
CA TRP A 297 10.97 5.29 -14.39
C TRP A 297 11.09 3.94 -13.70
N LYS A 298 10.34 2.92 -14.15
CA LYS A 298 10.47 1.55 -13.63
C LYS A 298 11.88 1.03 -13.79
N GLU A 299 12.46 1.17 -14.97
CA GLU A 299 13.82 0.72 -15.28
C GLU A 299 14.87 1.49 -14.46
N GLU A 300 14.75 2.82 -14.35
CA GLU A 300 15.69 3.63 -13.56
C GLU A 300 15.58 3.36 -12.06
N LEU A 301 14.37 3.14 -11.56
CA LEU A 301 14.16 2.88 -10.14
C LEU A 301 14.40 1.42 -9.76
N LEU A 302 14.24 0.44 -10.66
CA LEU A 302 14.37 -1.01 -10.35
C LEU A 302 15.53 -1.72 -11.07
N GLY A 303 16.20 -1.07 -12.02
CA GLY A 303 17.21 -1.66 -12.90
C GLY A 303 18.65 -1.67 -12.36
N GLU A 304 18.90 -1.03 -11.23
CA GLU A 304 20.15 -1.15 -10.48
C GLU A 304 19.89 -1.92 -9.18
N ASP A 305 20.01 -3.25 -9.27
CA ASP A 305 20.43 -4.27 -8.28
C ASP A 305 19.85 -5.69 -8.58
#